data_AF-A0A661JL41-F1
#
_entry.id   AF-A0A661JL41-F1
#
_cell.length_a   1.000
_cell.length_b   1.000
_cell.length_c   1.000
_cell.angle_alpha   90.00
_cell.angle_beta   90.00
_cell.angle_gamma   90.00
#
_symmetry.space_group_name_H-M   'P 1'
#
loop_
_entity.id
_entity.type
_entity.pdbx_description
1 polymer ?
#
loop_
_entity_poly.entity_id
_entity_poly.type
_entity_poly.pdbx_seq_one_letter_code
_entity_poly.pdbx_strand_id
1 'polypeptide(L)'
;MTKILLVTVGGSPAPIIRSIKEYHPDFVYFICSEGPLPRGTEELVDGKGDPCGDKRKARCPKCGEMFFLGDPKGKSIVFQTGLEAHQYRIWTVSDPDDLTECYTKLKEISEEICSRFPGENEIVANYTGGTKTMSVALAYSACLNRDWKLALNVGPRTDVVKVRGHDVFITLDKSIAIVDYELRRVKDALAKYDYSQAESILRELLKEPLDQDRRKELLTLYQKIRGFRLWDQFKHREALELISIFGGDLADYIFQIKDILGQLKKGNPYAKVADLINNSLRRKHQGRYDDAVARLYRATEMFGQIALDRDFNLDPNFTIEDLSTVNTEVAKDYQGFVRSGGRVLLGLDKTYSLLFDLGHVAGEMYQKERKRVLNALARRNNSILAHGSVPLTENDFQEVYDIFVRFLKSCAESMGIALDHRQLPTEWLLNTKE
;
A
#
# COMPACT_ATOMS: atom_id res chain seq x y z
N MET A 1 28.19 3.33 10.28
CA MET A 1 27.49 2.32 9.47
C MET A 1 28.33 1.06 9.49
N THR A 2 27.81 -0.05 10.02
CA THR A 2 28.55 -1.33 10.13
C THR A 2 28.31 -2.17 8.88
N LYS A 3 29.36 -2.68 8.23
CA LYS A 3 29.27 -3.56 7.05
C LYS A 3 29.23 -5.02 7.46
N ILE A 4 28.14 -5.69 7.14
CA ILE A 4 27.88 -7.08 7.51
C ILE A 4 27.75 -7.92 6.24
N LEU A 5 28.59 -8.94 6.10
CA LEU A 5 28.55 -9.89 4.99
C LEU A 5 27.97 -11.22 5.47
N LEU A 6 26.86 -11.65 4.89
CA LEU A 6 26.35 -13.02 5.01
C LEU A 6 26.81 -13.80 3.78
N VAL A 7 27.49 -14.92 3.99
CA VAL A 7 28.02 -15.72 2.88
C VAL A 7 27.80 -17.21 3.10
N THR A 8 27.23 -17.87 2.10
CA THR A 8 27.11 -19.34 2.08
C THR A 8 28.42 -19.98 1.68
N VAL A 9 28.84 -21.01 2.43
CA VAL A 9 30.14 -21.67 2.27
C VAL A 9 29.98 -23.02 1.60
N GLY A 10 30.57 -23.16 0.41
CA GLY A 10 30.63 -24.42 -0.35
C GLY A 10 32.05 -24.97 -0.45
N GLY A 11 32.24 -26.04 -1.21
CA GLY A 11 33.55 -26.68 -1.38
C GLY A 11 34.61 -25.88 -2.16
N SER A 12 34.35 -24.60 -2.46
CA SER A 12 35.30 -23.71 -3.14
C SER A 12 35.46 -22.43 -2.30
N PRO A 13 36.52 -22.31 -1.49
CA PRO A 13 36.72 -21.17 -0.58
C PRO A 13 37.22 -19.89 -1.27
N ALA A 14 37.84 -20.01 -2.45
CA ALA A 14 38.50 -18.88 -3.13
C ALA A 14 37.55 -17.68 -3.42
N PRO A 15 36.32 -17.87 -3.92
CA PRO A 15 35.39 -16.77 -4.12
C PRO A 15 35.04 -16.05 -2.81
N ILE A 16 34.82 -16.79 -1.73
CA ILE A 16 34.46 -16.24 -0.42
C ILE A 16 35.60 -15.39 0.13
N ILE A 17 36.83 -15.88 0.05
CA ILE A 17 38.04 -15.13 0.44
C ILE A 17 38.12 -13.81 -0.32
N ARG A 18 37.82 -13.84 -1.62
CA ARG A 18 37.83 -12.64 -2.45
C ARG A 18 36.71 -11.68 -2.08
N SER A 19 35.49 -12.16 -1.85
CA SER A 19 34.37 -11.33 -1.42
C SER A 19 34.72 -10.57 -0.14
N ILE A 20 35.35 -11.23 0.83
CA ILE A 20 35.78 -10.58 2.09
C ILE A 20 36.86 -9.54 1.83
N LYS A 21 37.84 -9.84 0.97
CA LYS A 21 38.94 -8.91 0.63
C LYS A 21 38.49 -7.70 -0.19
N GLU A 22 37.50 -7.85 -1.07
CA GLU A 22 37.00 -6.75 -1.90
C GLU A 22 35.96 -5.90 -1.17
N TYR A 23 35.04 -6.53 -0.43
CA TYR A 23 33.96 -5.83 0.27
C TYR A 23 34.40 -5.16 1.57
N HIS A 24 35.45 -5.69 2.22
CA HIS A 24 35.95 -5.24 3.53
C HIS A 24 34.85 -5.14 4.60
N PRO A 25 34.18 -6.25 4.96
CA PRO A 25 33.16 -6.24 6.00
C PRO A 25 33.76 -6.05 7.40
N ASP A 26 33.01 -5.37 8.27
CA ASP A 26 33.32 -5.29 9.70
C ASP A 26 32.95 -6.60 10.42
N PHE A 27 31.94 -7.31 9.89
CA PHE A 27 31.49 -8.60 10.43
C PHE A 27 31.06 -9.59 9.35
N VAL A 28 31.38 -10.87 9.53
CA VAL A 28 31.02 -11.95 8.57
C VAL A 28 30.22 -13.06 9.24
N TYR A 29 29.05 -13.38 8.69
CA TYR A 29 28.31 -14.60 9.00
C TYR A 29 28.57 -15.65 7.93
N PHE A 30 29.25 -16.73 8.31
CA PHE A 30 29.49 -17.89 7.46
C PHE A 30 28.38 -18.91 7.65
N ILE A 31 27.61 -19.19 6.60
CA ILE A 31 26.53 -20.18 6.61
C ILE A 31 27.09 -21.46 6.00
N CYS A 32 27.30 -22.49 6.83
CA CYS A 32 28.00 -23.73 6.49
C CYS A 32 27.10 -24.95 6.63
N SER A 33 27.41 -26.03 5.91
CA SER A 33 26.84 -27.34 6.23
C SER A 33 27.59 -27.99 7.39
N GLU A 34 26.89 -28.73 8.24
CA GLU A 34 27.46 -29.40 9.41
C GLU A 34 28.25 -30.67 9.01
N GLY A 35 29.31 -30.96 9.78
CA GLY A 35 30.02 -32.24 9.73
C GLY A 35 31.38 -32.19 9.01
N PRO A 36 32.04 -33.36 8.81
CA PRO A 36 33.37 -33.39 8.24
C PRO A 36 33.36 -33.11 6.74
N LEU A 37 34.46 -32.55 6.24
CA LEU A 37 34.69 -32.43 4.80
C LEU A 37 34.65 -33.82 4.12
N PRO A 38 34.06 -33.93 2.91
CA PRO A 38 33.55 -32.85 2.07
C PRO A 38 32.06 -32.52 2.29
N ARG A 39 31.39 -33.11 3.29
CA ARG A 39 29.94 -32.97 3.51
C ARG A 39 29.59 -31.72 4.32
N GLY A 40 30.36 -31.45 5.37
CA GLY A 40 30.30 -30.17 6.08
C GLY A 40 31.39 -29.20 5.61
N THR A 41 31.11 -27.90 5.74
CA THR A 41 31.98 -26.82 5.25
C THR A 41 32.50 -25.90 6.35
N GLU A 42 32.12 -26.13 7.60
CA GLU A 42 32.58 -25.36 8.77
C GLU A 42 34.11 -25.36 8.93
N GLU A 43 34.77 -26.50 8.70
CA GLU A 43 36.23 -26.61 8.79
C GLU A 43 36.97 -25.74 7.76
N LEU A 44 36.32 -25.34 6.66
CA LEU A 44 36.91 -24.41 5.69
C LEU A 44 37.06 -23.00 6.26
N VAL A 45 36.24 -22.62 7.24
CA VAL A 45 36.19 -21.26 7.77
C VAL A 45 37.38 -20.99 8.70
N ASP A 46 37.54 -21.77 9.76
CA ASP A 46 38.54 -21.56 10.82
C ASP A 46 39.33 -22.84 11.20
N GLY A 47 39.15 -23.93 10.45
CA GLY A 47 39.78 -25.22 10.72
C GLY A 47 41.31 -25.18 10.70
N LYS A 48 41.92 -26.05 11.51
CA LYS A 48 43.39 -26.17 11.61
C LYS A 48 43.99 -26.85 10.38
N GLY A 49 45.29 -26.62 10.16
CA GLY A 49 46.04 -27.29 9.09
C GLY A 49 45.85 -26.61 7.74
N ASP A 50 45.37 -27.37 6.75
CA ASP A 50 45.16 -26.93 5.37
C ASP A 50 43.77 -27.35 4.83
N PRO A 51 42.66 -26.87 5.43
CA PRO A 51 41.31 -27.31 5.09
C PRO A 51 40.85 -26.85 3.70
N CYS A 52 41.36 -25.72 3.20
CA CYS A 52 41.01 -25.15 1.90
C CYS A 52 41.85 -25.71 0.73
N GLY A 53 42.78 -26.63 0.98
CA GLY A 53 43.62 -27.24 -0.05
C GLY A 53 42.85 -28.22 -0.96
N ASP A 54 43.21 -28.27 -2.24
CA ASP A 54 42.63 -29.22 -3.19
C ASP A 54 43.34 -30.58 -3.10
N LYS A 55 42.83 -31.45 -2.23
CA LYS A 55 43.38 -32.79 -2.01
C LYS A 55 43.00 -33.81 -3.09
N ARG A 56 42.22 -33.42 -4.11
CA ARG A 56 41.78 -34.34 -5.16
C ARG A 56 42.98 -34.75 -6.02
N LYS A 57 43.09 -36.04 -6.32
CA LYS A 57 44.15 -36.58 -7.18
C LYS A 57 43.57 -37.09 -8.49
N ALA A 58 44.33 -36.94 -9.57
CA ALA A 58 44.05 -37.57 -10.86
C ALA A 58 45.22 -38.46 -11.26
N ARG A 59 44.91 -39.49 -12.05
CA ARG A 59 45.90 -40.39 -12.61
C ARG A 59 46.32 -39.89 -13.97
N CYS A 60 47.63 -39.73 -14.20
CA CYS A 60 48.15 -39.37 -15.50
C CYS A 60 47.84 -40.49 -16.50
N PRO A 61 47.14 -40.21 -17.61
CA PRO A 61 46.80 -41.25 -18.60
C PRO A 61 48.02 -41.76 -19.37
N LYS A 62 49.17 -41.06 -19.32
CA LYS A 62 50.41 -41.46 -20.01
C LYS A 62 51.36 -42.30 -19.15
N CYS A 63 51.65 -41.87 -17.92
CA CYS A 63 52.62 -42.55 -17.05
C CYS A 63 51.98 -43.27 -15.85
N GLY A 64 50.67 -43.13 -15.65
CA GLY A 64 49.96 -43.75 -14.54
C GLY A 64 50.21 -43.12 -13.17
N GLU A 65 51.07 -42.09 -13.08
CA GLU A 65 51.41 -41.38 -11.85
C GLU A 65 50.22 -40.58 -11.31
N MET A 66 50.07 -40.56 -9.99
CA MET A 66 49.03 -39.81 -9.31
C MET A 66 49.53 -38.40 -9.00
N PHE A 67 48.82 -37.37 -9.48
CA PHE A 67 49.13 -35.97 -9.19
C PHE A 67 47.92 -35.26 -8.60
N PHE A 68 48.13 -34.19 -7.82
CA PHE A 68 47.04 -33.38 -7.29
C PHE A 68 46.45 -32.49 -8.39
N LEU A 69 45.13 -32.36 -8.40
CA LEU A 69 44.42 -31.48 -9.34
C LEU A 69 44.59 -29.99 -9.03
N GLY A 70 45.05 -29.65 -7.83
CA GLY A 70 45.38 -28.30 -7.38
C GLY A 70 46.41 -28.33 -6.24
N ASP A 71 46.66 -27.19 -5.61
CA ASP A 71 47.55 -27.13 -4.44
C ASP A 71 46.89 -27.84 -3.24
N PRO A 72 47.46 -28.92 -2.70
CA PRO A 72 46.92 -29.59 -1.52
C PRO A 72 47.07 -28.77 -0.23
N LYS A 73 47.82 -27.67 -0.25
CA LYS A 73 47.97 -26.73 0.86
C LYS A 73 47.05 -25.53 0.66
N GLY A 74 46.31 -25.18 1.71
CA GLY A 74 45.38 -24.06 1.70
C GLY A 74 44.84 -23.83 3.09
N LYS A 75 45.26 -22.73 3.72
CA LYS A 75 44.81 -22.35 5.07
C LYS A 75 43.32 -22.03 5.09
N SER A 76 42.71 -22.03 6.27
CA SER A 76 41.29 -21.69 6.43
C SER A 76 40.96 -20.28 5.89
N ILE A 77 39.69 -20.03 5.58
CA ILE A 77 39.23 -18.74 5.03
C ILE A 77 39.65 -17.60 5.95
N VAL A 78 39.40 -17.73 7.26
CA VAL A 78 39.72 -16.74 8.29
C VAL A 78 41.22 -16.41 8.30
N PHE A 79 42.10 -17.43 8.18
CA PHE A 79 43.54 -17.20 8.10
C PHE A 79 43.92 -16.42 6.84
N GLN A 80 43.32 -16.77 5.69
CA GLN A 80 43.65 -16.15 4.40
C GLN A 80 43.10 -14.72 4.25
N THR A 81 42.04 -14.38 4.99
CA THR A 81 41.43 -13.05 5.01
C THR A 81 41.94 -12.17 6.15
N GLY A 82 42.55 -12.76 7.19
CA GLY A 82 43.04 -12.03 8.36
C GLY A 82 41.93 -11.60 9.33
N LEU A 83 40.76 -12.26 9.28
CA LEU A 83 39.66 -11.97 10.21
C LEU A 83 40.04 -12.41 11.64
N GLU A 84 39.73 -11.58 12.62
CA GLU A 84 39.86 -11.93 14.03
C GLU A 84 38.61 -12.65 14.55
N ALA A 85 38.74 -13.38 15.66
CA ALA A 85 37.64 -14.17 16.26
C ALA A 85 36.39 -13.34 16.57
N HIS A 86 36.52 -12.03 16.82
CA HIS A 86 35.40 -11.14 17.10
C HIS A 86 34.71 -10.58 15.84
N GLN A 87 35.25 -10.85 14.64
CA GLN A 87 34.78 -10.32 13.35
C GLN A 87 33.97 -11.33 12.54
N TYR A 88 33.74 -12.55 13.05
CA TYR A 88 32.90 -13.52 12.36
C TYR A 88 32.08 -14.42 13.28
N ARG A 89 31.06 -15.06 12.72
CA ARG A 89 30.36 -16.22 13.30
C ARG A 89 30.17 -17.30 12.25
N ILE A 90 30.25 -18.55 12.68
CA ILE A 90 29.88 -19.73 11.88
C ILE A 90 28.49 -20.16 12.33
N TRP A 91 27.58 -20.29 11.38
CA TRP A 91 26.25 -20.84 11.55
C TRP A 91 26.11 -22.08 10.68
N THR A 92 25.76 -23.20 11.29
CA THR A 92 25.67 -24.48 10.60
C THR A 92 24.23 -24.89 10.35
N VAL A 93 24.02 -25.59 9.23
CA VAL A 93 22.78 -26.33 8.91
C VAL A 93 23.12 -27.81 8.84
N SER A 94 22.31 -28.65 9.49
CA SER A 94 22.47 -30.10 9.54
C SER A 94 22.12 -30.74 8.19
N ASP A 95 21.01 -30.34 7.56
CA ASP A 95 20.67 -30.72 6.18
C ASP A 95 20.75 -29.50 5.23
N PRO A 96 21.84 -29.34 4.47
CA PRO A 96 22.00 -28.22 3.54
C PRO A 96 21.10 -28.32 2.30
N ASP A 97 20.35 -29.40 2.11
CA ASP A 97 19.33 -29.55 1.08
C ASP A 97 17.90 -29.30 1.61
N ASP A 98 17.72 -29.08 2.92
CA ASP A 98 16.45 -28.63 3.52
C ASP A 98 16.34 -27.09 3.49
N LEU A 99 15.44 -26.60 2.63
CA LEU A 99 15.16 -25.17 2.49
C LEU A 99 14.58 -24.54 3.77
N THR A 100 13.75 -25.28 4.50
CA THR A 100 13.09 -24.81 5.72
C THR A 100 14.11 -24.61 6.82
N GLU A 101 15.04 -25.55 6.97
CA GLU A 101 16.13 -25.43 7.94
C GLU A 101 17.03 -24.24 7.59
N CYS A 102 17.48 -24.16 6.33
CA CYS A 102 18.33 -23.06 5.85
C CYS A 102 17.67 -21.69 6.09
N TYR A 103 16.38 -21.55 5.77
CA TYR A 103 15.62 -20.32 6.00
C TYR A 103 15.47 -20.00 7.50
N THR A 104 15.19 -21.01 8.32
CA THR A 104 15.07 -20.83 9.78
C THR A 104 16.37 -20.30 10.38
N LYS A 105 17.51 -20.83 9.95
CA LYS A 105 18.84 -20.31 10.35
C LYS A 105 19.08 -18.87 9.90
N LEU A 106 18.68 -18.51 8.69
CA LEU A 106 18.80 -17.14 8.22
C LEU A 106 17.90 -16.16 8.98
N LYS A 107 16.75 -16.63 9.46
CA LYS A 107 15.89 -15.86 10.36
C LYS A 107 16.57 -15.61 11.71
N GLU A 108 17.16 -16.64 12.32
CA GLU A 108 17.96 -16.51 13.56
C GLU A 108 19.11 -15.50 13.38
N ILE A 109 19.82 -15.54 12.25
CA ILE A 109 20.87 -14.57 11.92
C ILE A 109 20.30 -13.14 11.80
N SER A 110 19.13 -12.97 11.17
CA SER A 110 18.49 -11.65 11.06
C SER A 110 18.14 -11.06 12.44
N GLU A 111 17.62 -11.90 13.34
CA GLU A 111 17.34 -11.52 14.74
C GLU A 111 18.64 -11.21 15.52
N GLU A 112 19.72 -11.97 15.32
CA GLU A 112 21.04 -11.66 15.88
C GLU A 112 21.56 -10.32 15.36
N ILE A 113 21.47 -10.04 14.06
CA ILE A 113 21.93 -8.78 13.48
C ILE A 113 21.22 -7.59 14.14
N CYS A 114 19.90 -7.66 14.25
CA CYS A 114 19.09 -6.61 14.88
C CYS A 114 19.47 -6.35 16.35
N SER A 115 19.80 -7.41 17.11
CA SER A 115 20.16 -7.28 18.52
C SER A 115 21.61 -6.87 18.75
N ARG A 116 22.53 -7.36 17.92
CA ARG A 116 23.98 -7.19 18.10
C ARG A 116 24.53 -5.92 17.47
N PHE A 117 23.93 -5.46 16.38
CA PHE A 117 24.39 -4.28 15.64
C PHE A 117 23.29 -3.21 15.64
N PRO A 118 23.05 -2.51 16.78
CA PRO A 118 22.09 -1.43 16.83
C PRO A 118 22.59 -0.24 15.98
N GLY A 119 21.74 0.26 15.08
CA GLY A 119 22.04 1.43 14.24
C GLY A 119 22.00 1.13 12.75
N GLU A 120 22.60 2.03 11.95
CA GLU A 120 22.66 1.88 10.50
C GLU A 120 23.67 0.80 10.09
N ASN A 121 23.19 -0.23 9.42
CA ASN A 121 24.00 -1.36 8.95
C ASN A 121 23.89 -1.49 7.43
N GLU A 122 25.00 -1.83 6.78
CA GLU A 122 25.01 -2.29 5.40
C GLU A 122 25.06 -3.81 5.41
N ILE A 123 23.97 -4.47 5.03
CA ILE A 123 23.90 -5.93 5.04
C ILE A 123 23.97 -6.43 3.60
N VAL A 124 24.92 -7.33 3.32
CA VAL A 124 25.07 -7.94 1.99
C VAL A 124 24.99 -9.45 2.09
N ALA A 125 24.06 -10.04 1.35
CA ALA A 125 23.85 -11.46 1.20
C ALA A 125 24.55 -11.97 -0.07
N ASN A 126 25.71 -12.60 0.11
CA ASN A 126 26.49 -13.19 -0.97
C ASN A 126 26.24 -14.71 -1.07
N TYR A 127 25.52 -15.13 -2.11
CA TYR A 127 25.09 -16.52 -2.29
C TYR A 127 25.99 -17.33 -3.25
N THR A 128 27.24 -16.90 -3.46
CA THR A 128 28.19 -17.51 -4.42
C THR A 128 28.55 -18.96 -4.08
N GLY A 129 28.67 -19.29 -2.79
CA GLY A 129 29.02 -20.62 -2.30
C GLY A 129 27.81 -21.38 -1.75
N GLY A 130 28.06 -22.56 -1.19
CA GLY A 130 27.03 -23.44 -0.60
C GLY A 130 26.36 -24.37 -1.61
N THR A 131 25.40 -25.17 -1.13
CA THR A 131 24.50 -25.94 -1.99
C THR A 131 23.54 -24.99 -2.71
N LYS A 132 22.86 -25.50 -3.75
CA LYS A 132 21.83 -24.73 -4.45
C LYS A 132 20.74 -24.27 -3.49
N THR A 133 20.34 -25.13 -2.55
CA THR A 133 19.32 -24.82 -1.54
C THR A 133 19.78 -23.72 -0.60
N MET A 134 21.01 -23.77 -0.09
CA MET A 134 21.57 -22.69 0.74
C MET A 134 21.60 -21.36 0.01
N SER A 135 22.07 -21.35 -1.26
CA SER A 135 22.10 -20.14 -2.08
C SER A 135 20.69 -19.57 -2.30
N VAL A 136 19.70 -20.42 -2.59
CA VAL A 136 18.30 -20.01 -2.74
C VAL A 136 17.74 -19.47 -1.43
N ALA A 137 18.01 -20.12 -0.29
CA ALA A 137 17.55 -19.66 1.02
C ALA A 137 18.09 -18.27 1.36
N LEU A 138 19.39 -18.04 1.14
CA LEU A 138 20.03 -16.74 1.37
C LEU A 138 19.47 -15.66 0.43
N ALA A 139 19.33 -15.99 -0.86
CA ALA A 139 18.77 -15.05 -1.83
C ALA A 139 17.32 -14.69 -1.50
N TYR A 140 16.51 -15.69 -1.16
CA TYR A 140 15.13 -15.54 -0.75
C TYR A 140 15.00 -14.68 0.51
N SER A 141 15.83 -14.94 1.52
CA SER A 141 15.85 -14.15 2.76
C SER A 141 16.23 -12.69 2.49
N ALA A 142 17.20 -12.43 1.62
CA ALA A 142 17.54 -11.06 1.23
C ALA A 142 16.40 -10.37 0.45
N CYS A 143 15.63 -11.09 -0.37
CA CYS A 143 14.45 -10.51 -1.02
C CYS A 143 13.35 -10.12 -0.02
N LEU A 144 13.16 -10.91 1.04
CA LEU A 144 12.19 -10.63 2.10
C LEU A 144 12.64 -9.49 3.05
N ASN A 145 13.95 -9.31 3.23
CA ASN A 145 14.53 -8.24 4.03
C ASN A 145 14.97 -7.07 3.14
N ARG A 146 14.16 -6.01 3.03
CA ARG A 146 14.41 -4.91 2.08
C ARG A 146 15.82 -4.31 2.19
N ASP A 147 16.32 -4.13 3.41
CA ASP A 147 17.62 -3.51 3.68
C ASP A 147 18.84 -4.38 3.31
N TRP A 148 18.62 -5.65 2.95
CA TRP A 148 19.71 -6.55 2.55
C TRP A 148 20.01 -6.41 1.06
N LYS A 149 21.24 -6.10 0.70
CA LYS A 149 21.71 -6.16 -0.69
C LYS A 149 21.99 -7.60 -1.08
N LEU A 150 21.76 -7.93 -2.34
CA LEU A 150 22.18 -9.21 -2.91
C LEU A 150 23.53 -9.06 -3.58
N ALA A 151 24.39 -10.09 -3.49
CA ALA A 151 25.64 -10.14 -4.21
C ALA A 151 25.98 -11.56 -4.69
N LEU A 152 26.77 -11.64 -5.76
CA LEU A 152 27.50 -12.85 -6.13
C LEU A 152 28.88 -12.50 -6.69
N ASN A 153 29.79 -13.47 -6.69
CA ASN A 153 31.02 -13.36 -7.44
C ASN A 153 30.84 -13.98 -8.82
N VAL A 154 31.18 -13.22 -9.85
CA VAL A 154 31.13 -13.68 -11.25
C VAL A 154 32.56 -13.77 -11.78
N GLY A 155 32.91 -14.90 -12.38
CA GLY A 155 34.16 -15.05 -13.13
C GLY A 155 33.91 -15.65 -14.51
N PRO A 156 34.86 -15.51 -15.45
CA PRO A 156 34.74 -16.04 -16.80
C PRO A 156 34.55 -17.56 -16.78
N ARG A 157 33.49 -18.05 -17.44
CA ARG A 157 33.25 -19.48 -17.61
C ARG A 157 33.99 -19.95 -18.86
N THR A 158 35.16 -20.56 -18.69
CA THR A 158 35.87 -21.26 -19.77
C THR A 158 35.46 -22.72 -19.91
N ASP A 159 34.84 -23.31 -18.88
CA ASP A 159 34.26 -24.66 -18.89
C ASP A 159 33.00 -24.74 -18.00
N VAL A 160 32.09 -25.67 -18.31
CA VAL A 160 30.81 -25.91 -17.60
C VAL A 160 31.01 -26.37 -16.14
N VAL A 161 32.22 -26.84 -15.79
CA VAL A 161 32.49 -27.56 -14.55
C VAL A 161 33.08 -26.68 -13.43
N LYS A 162 33.81 -25.61 -13.73
CA LYS A 162 34.38 -24.67 -12.73
C LYS A 162 34.82 -23.35 -13.38
N VAL A 163 34.66 -22.24 -12.67
CA VAL A 163 35.26 -20.94 -13.04
C VAL A 163 36.79 -21.05 -12.87
N ARG A 164 37.54 -20.85 -13.95
CA ARG A 164 39.01 -20.64 -13.91
C ARG A 164 39.28 -19.18 -14.24
N GLY A 165 39.78 -18.41 -13.28
CA GLY A 165 40.12 -17.00 -13.46
C GLY A 165 39.73 -16.11 -12.29
N HIS A 166 40.04 -14.82 -12.40
CA HIS A 166 39.68 -13.81 -11.41
C HIS A 166 38.15 -13.59 -11.42
N ASP A 167 37.46 -14.02 -10.37
CA ASP A 167 36.07 -13.64 -10.10
C ASP A 167 35.99 -12.22 -9.51
N VAL A 168 34.84 -11.56 -9.64
CA VAL A 168 34.61 -10.18 -9.18
C VAL A 168 33.33 -10.15 -8.35
N PHE A 169 33.36 -9.47 -7.20
CA PHE A 169 32.18 -9.23 -6.38
C PHE A 169 31.21 -8.27 -7.07
N ILE A 170 29.97 -8.71 -7.32
CA ILE A 170 28.93 -7.92 -7.98
C ILE A 170 27.70 -7.86 -7.07
N THR A 171 27.21 -6.66 -6.80
CA THR A 171 25.89 -6.45 -6.19
C THR A 171 24.79 -6.54 -7.22
N LEU A 172 23.70 -7.20 -6.87
CA LEU A 172 22.54 -7.38 -7.74
C LEU A 172 21.42 -6.43 -7.36
N ASP A 173 20.75 -5.93 -8.37
CA ASP A 173 19.54 -5.13 -8.19
C ASP A 173 18.31 -6.04 -8.09
N LYS A 174 17.56 -5.88 -6.99
CA LYS A 174 16.27 -6.54 -6.74
C LYS A 174 15.09 -5.57 -6.81
N SER A 175 15.34 -4.28 -7.10
CA SER A 175 14.36 -3.19 -7.08
C SER A 175 13.16 -3.50 -7.97
N ILE A 176 13.38 -4.06 -9.16
CA ILE A 176 12.31 -4.37 -10.11
C ILE A 176 11.28 -5.37 -9.55
N ALA A 177 11.75 -6.43 -8.88
CA ALA A 177 10.87 -7.43 -8.29
C ALA A 177 10.07 -6.85 -7.11
N ILE A 178 10.70 -5.98 -6.32
CA ILE A 178 10.05 -5.26 -5.22
C ILE A 178 8.97 -4.32 -5.78
N VAL A 179 9.31 -3.51 -6.79
CA VAL A 179 8.39 -2.59 -7.46
C VAL A 179 7.17 -3.31 -8.00
N ASP A 180 7.37 -4.39 -8.75
CA ASP A 180 6.26 -5.14 -9.35
C ASP A 180 5.36 -5.78 -8.28
N TYR A 181 5.94 -6.30 -7.19
CA TYR A 181 5.18 -6.83 -6.07
C TYR A 181 4.37 -5.74 -5.36
N GLU A 182 4.98 -4.60 -5.06
CA GLU A 182 4.30 -3.49 -4.37
C GLU A 182 3.23 -2.84 -5.25
N LEU A 183 3.44 -2.74 -6.56
CA LEU A 183 2.42 -2.25 -7.49
C LEU A 183 1.18 -3.17 -7.53
N ARG A 184 1.33 -4.49 -7.36
CA ARG A 184 0.18 -5.37 -7.16
C ARG A 184 -0.59 -5.03 -5.88
N ARG A 185 0.10 -4.68 -4.80
CA ARG A 185 -0.56 -4.25 -3.54
C ARG A 185 -1.25 -2.90 -3.69
N VAL A 186 -0.66 -1.96 -4.44
CA VAL A 186 -1.32 -0.70 -4.82
C VAL A 186 -2.60 -0.98 -5.62
N LYS A 187 -2.54 -1.93 -6.56
CA LYS A 187 -3.71 -2.37 -7.34
C LYS A 187 -4.83 -2.89 -6.44
N ASP A 188 -4.51 -3.77 -5.51
CA ASP A 188 -5.48 -4.35 -4.57
C ASP A 188 -6.10 -3.30 -3.64
N ALA A 189 -5.30 -2.32 -3.20
CA ALA A 189 -5.79 -1.18 -2.41
C ALA A 189 -6.76 -0.31 -3.23
N LEU A 190 -6.41 0.02 -4.47
CA LEU A 190 -7.26 0.83 -5.36
C LEU A 190 -8.55 0.13 -5.75
N ALA A 191 -8.53 -1.19 -5.96
CA ALA A 191 -9.72 -1.99 -6.21
C ALA A 191 -10.75 -1.85 -5.08
N LYS A 192 -10.28 -1.58 -3.85
CA LYS A 192 -11.12 -1.35 -2.65
C LYS A 192 -11.35 0.12 -2.30
N TYR A 193 -10.98 1.06 -3.19
CA TYR A 193 -11.00 2.50 -2.91
C TYR A 193 -10.14 2.93 -1.69
N ASP A 194 -9.13 2.14 -1.30
CA ASP A 194 -8.21 2.49 -0.22
C ASP A 194 -7.03 3.30 -0.76
N TYR A 195 -7.31 4.55 -1.11
CA TYR A 195 -6.30 5.48 -1.59
C TYR A 195 -5.23 5.80 -0.53
N SER A 196 -5.54 5.64 0.76
CA SER A 196 -4.59 5.91 1.84
C SER A 196 -3.50 4.84 1.90
N GLN A 197 -3.90 3.57 1.80
CA GLN A 197 -2.95 2.46 1.71
C GLN A 197 -2.12 2.55 0.41
N ALA A 198 -2.77 2.82 -0.72
CA ALA A 198 -2.11 2.96 -2.00
C ALA A 198 -1.05 4.08 -2.00
N GLU A 199 -1.38 5.26 -1.46
CA GLU A 199 -0.42 6.37 -1.30
C GLU A 199 0.75 5.98 -0.39
N SER A 200 0.48 5.31 0.73
CA SER A 200 1.52 4.89 1.67
C SER A 200 2.51 3.92 1.04
N ILE A 201 2.03 2.95 0.25
CA ILE A 201 2.90 1.98 -0.44
C ILE A 201 3.79 2.71 -1.46
N LEU A 202 3.22 3.60 -2.28
CA LEU A 202 4.00 4.37 -3.27
C LEU A 202 5.02 5.30 -2.63
N ARG A 203 4.69 5.92 -1.49
CA ARG A 203 5.62 6.77 -0.74
C ARG A 203 6.86 6.00 -0.29
N GLU A 204 6.69 4.77 0.19
CA GLU A 204 7.80 3.91 0.56
C GLU A 204 8.57 3.43 -0.68
N LEU A 205 7.86 3.08 -1.76
CA LEU A 205 8.50 2.63 -3.00
C LEU A 205 9.38 3.70 -3.65
N LEU A 206 9.02 4.99 -3.54
CA LEU A 206 9.81 6.11 -4.04
C LEU A 206 11.16 6.30 -3.32
N LYS A 207 11.41 5.59 -2.20
CA LYS A 207 12.69 5.58 -1.50
C LYS A 207 13.67 4.56 -2.08
N GLU A 208 13.19 3.59 -2.86
CA GLU A 208 14.02 2.56 -3.48
C GLU A 208 14.95 3.18 -4.56
N PRO A 209 16.08 2.51 -4.87
CA PRO A 209 16.95 2.92 -5.96
C PRO A 209 16.28 2.67 -7.32
N LEU A 210 15.52 3.65 -7.79
CA LEU A 210 14.80 3.62 -9.06
C LEU A 210 15.55 4.42 -10.14
N ASP A 211 15.48 3.95 -11.37
CA ASP A 211 15.87 4.75 -12.53
C ASP A 211 14.97 6.01 -12.68
N GLN A 212 15.41 6.95 -13.53
CA GLN A 212 14.76 8.25 -13.67
C GLN A 212 13.34 8.15 -14.22
N ASP A 213 13.10 7.25 -15.18
CA ASP A 213 11.80 7.12 -15.84
C ASP A 213 10.79 6.46 -14.90
N ARG A 214 11.19 5.39 -14.22
CA ARG A 214 10.38 4.70 -13.22
C ARG A 214 10.05 5.60 -12.03
N ARG A 215 11.02 6.39 -11.57
CA ARG A 215 10.78 7.39 -10.50
C ARG A 215 9.73 8.42 -10.93
N LYS A 216 9.79 8.91 -12.16
CA LYS A 216 8.82 9.88 -12.70
C LYS A 216 7.43 9.28 -12.84
N GLU A 217 7.33 8.04 -13.30
CA GLU A 217 6.08 7.28 -13.41
C GLU A 217 5.43 7.12 -12.02
N LEU A 218 6.17 6.59 -11.04
CA LEU A 218 5.67 6.37 -9.69
C LEU A 218 5.31 7.68 -8.97
N LEU A 219 6.05 8.75 -9.20
CA LEU A 219 5.73 10.06 -8.64
C LEU A 219 4.42 10.61 -9.22
N THR A 220 4.22 10.45 -10.53
CA THR A 220 2.97 10.83 -11.22
C THR A 220 1.79 10.07 -10.63
N LEU A 221 1.93 8.75 -10.47
CA LEU A 221 0.90 7.91 -9.87
C LEU A 221 0.61 8.29 -8.42
N TYR A 222 1.65 8.53 -7.61
CA TYR A 222 1.53 8.95 -6.22
C TYR A 222 0.70 10.23 -6.09
N GLN A 223 0.97 11.24 -6.92
CA GLN A 223 0.22 12.51 -6.90
C GLN A 223 -1.24 12.34 -7.33
N LYS A 224 -1.52 11.51 -8.35
CA LYS A 224 -2.90 11.17 -8.75
C LYS A 224 -3.65 10.51 -7.60
N ILE A 225 -3.08 9.47 -6.98
CA ILE A 225 -3.71 8.75 -5.87
C ILE A 225 -3.93 9.66 -4.67
N ARG A 226 -2.96 10.53 -4.34
CA ARG A 226 -3.12 11.52 -3.27
C ARG A 226 -4.28 12.48 -3.55
N GLY A 227 -4.43 12.94 -4.79
CA GLY A 227 -5.58 13.75 -5.20
C GLY A 227 -6.92 13.05 -4.94
N PHE A 228 -7.04 11.79 -5.34
CA PHE A 228 -8.26 11.00 -5.10
C PHE A 228 -8.48 10.66 -3.63
N ARG A 229 -7.43 10.47 -2.83
CA ARG A 229 -7.56 10.34 -1.37
C ARG A 229 -8.15 11.61 -0.74
N LEU A 230 -7.67 12.78 -1.15
CA LEU A 230 -8.19 14.05 -0.63
C LEU A 230 -9.66 14.26 -1.04
N TRP A 231 -10.02 13.91 -2.27
CA TRP A 231 -11.42 13.93 -2.71
C TRP A 231 -12.26 12.99 -1.84
N ASP A 232 -11.82 11.75 -1.63
CA ASP A 232 -12.53 10.77 -0.83
C ASP A 232 -12.75 11.19 0.65
N GLN A 233 -11.94 12.14 1.13
CA GLN A 233 -12.07 12.82 2.43
C GLN A 233 -12.86 14.15 2.37
N PHE A 234 -13.51 14.46 1.24
CA PHE A 234 -14.24 15.70 0.96
C PHE A 234 -13.37 16.98 0.97
N LYS A 235 -12.05 16.84 0.83
CA LYS A 235 -11.12 17.98 0.67
C LYS A 235 -11.03 18.39 -0.80
N HIS A 236 -12.16 18.75 -1.39
CA HIS A 236 -12.30 18.92 -2.84
C HIS A 236 -11.40 20.01 -3.43
N ARG A 237 -11.11 21.10 -2.68
CA ARG A 237 -10.20 22.15 -3.15
C ARG A 237 -8.77 21.65 -3.31
N GLU A 238 -8.22 21.03 -2.26
CA GLU A 238 -6.87 20.44 -2.27
C GLU A 238 -6.76 19.33 -3.33
N ALA A 239 -7.82 18.54 -3.51
CA ALA A 239 -7.87 17.51 -4.54
C ALA A 239 -7.84 18.09 -5.97
N LEU A 240 -8.57 19.19 -6.22
CA LEU A 240 -8.59 19.85 -7.53
C LEU A 240 -7.21 20.42 -7.88
N GLU A 241 -6.52 21.03 -6.91
CA GLU A 241 -5.17 21.55 -7.09
C GLU A 241 -4.21 20.46 -7.58
N LEU A 242 -4.24 19.27 -6.98
CA LEU A 242 -3.38 18.15 -7.39
C LEU A 242 -3.80 17.52 -8.72
N ILE A 243 -5.10 17.25 -8.91
CA ILE A 243 -5.61 16.50 -10.07
C ILE A 243 -5.54 17.34 -11.35
N SER A 244 -5.74 18.66 -11.25
CA SER A 244 -5.80 19.57 -12.40
C SER A 244 -4.54 19.58 -13.27
N ILE A 245 -3.40 19.17 -12.72
CA ILE A 245 -2.11 19.13 -13.41
C ILE A 245 -2.06 18.03 -14.49
N PHE A 246 -2.82 16.94 -14.32
CA PHE A 246 -2.65 15.73 -15.14
C PHE A 246 -3.45 15.71 -16.44
N GLY A 247 -4.49 16.53 -16.59
CA GLY A 247 -5.31 16.58 -17.82
C GLY A 247 -5.77 15.21 -18.35
N GLY A 248 -6.06 15.14 -19.65
CA GLY A 248 -6.32 13.87 -20.37
C GLY A 248 -7.46 13.04 -19.79
N ASP A 249 -7.20 11.77 -19.48
CA ASP A 249 -8.17 10.80 -18.91
C ASP A 249 -8.79 11.24 -17.58
N LEU A 250 -8.23 12.28 -16.94
CA LEU A 250 -8.76 12.85 -15.71
C LEU A 250 -9.65 14.08 -15.92
N ALA A 251 -9.93 14.48 -17.17
CA ALA A 251 -10.75 15.65 -17.50
C ALA A 251 -12.16 15.57 -16.88
N ASP A 252 -12.82 14.41 -16.95
CA ASP A 252 -14.16 14.22 -16.35
C ASP A 252 -14.14 14.43 -14.83
N TYR A 253 -13.09 13.96 -14.16
CA TYR A 253 -12.91 14.13 -12.71
C TYR A 253 -12.65 15.60 -12.36
N ILE A 254 -11.86 16.30 -13.17
CA ILE A 254 -11.63 17.75 -13.01
C ILE A 254 -12.94 18.52 -13.20
N PHE A 255 -13.76 18.14 -14.17
CA PHE A 255 -15.08 18.74 -14.37
C PHE A 255 -15.98 18.51 -13.15
N GLN A 256 -16.08 17.26 -12.68
CA GLN A 256 -16.92 16.90 -11.54
C GLN A 256 -16.51 17.61 -10.25
N ILE A 257 -15.21 17.72 -9.96
CA ILE A 257 -14.78 18.41 -8.74
C ILE A 257 -15.04 19.92 -8.81
N LYS A 258 -14.91 20.53 -9.99
CA LYS A 258 -15.31 21.92 -10.23
C LYS A 258 -16.82 22.10 -10.04
N ASP A 259 -17.62 21.12 -10.45
CA ASP A 259 -19.07 21.13 -10.25
C ASP A 259 -19.44 21.07 -8.76
N ILE A 260 -18.83 20.14 -8.02
CA ILE A 260 -18.97 20.00 -6.56
C ILE A 260 -18.59 21.30 -5.84
N LEU A 261 -17.57 22.01 -6.32
CA LEU A 261 -17.12 23.29 -5.77
C LEU A 261 -17.96 24.50 -6.22
N GLY A 262 -18.95 24.32 -7.11
CA GLY A 262 -19.77 25.40 -7.65
C GLY A 262 -19.01 26.34 -8.59
N GLN A 263 -17.92 25.87 -9.20
CA GLN A 263 -17.07 26.68 -10.09
C GLN A 263 -17.53 26.65 -11.56
N LEU A 264 -18.57 25.88 -11.88
CA LEU A 264 -19.13 25.78 -13.23
C LEU A 264 -20.29 26.77 -13.41
N LYS A 265 -20.29 27.50 -14.54
CA LYS A 265 -21.36 28.46 -14.87
C LYS A 265 -22.75 27.82 -15.01
N LYS A 266 -22.79 26.56 -15.47
CA LYS A 266 -24.00 25.73 -15.60
C LYS A 266 -23.76 24.42 -14.87
N GLY A 267 -23.41 24.53 -13.59
CA GLY A 267 -23.16 23.39 -12.73
C GLY A 267 -24.44 22.72 -12.23
N ASN A 268 -24.31 21.49 -11.77
CA ASN A 268 -25.35 20.80 -11.04
C ASN A 268 -25.38 21.28 -9.58
N PRO A 269 -26.46 21.94 -9.12
CA PRO A 269 -26.53 22.43 -7.74
C PRO A 269 -26.47 21.28 -6.71
N TYR A 270 -26.80 20.05 -7.11
CA TYR A 270 -26.77 18.86 -6.27
C TYR A 270 -25.51 17.99 -6.46
N ALA A 271 -24.46 18.51 -7.11
CA ALA A 271 -23.19 17.81 -7.32
C ALA A 271 -22.60 17.21 -6.03
N LYS A 272 -22.72 17.92 -4.90
CA LYS A 272 -22.29 17.43 -3.56
C LYS A 272 -23.10 16.24 -3.06
N VAL A 273 -24.39 16.18 -3.38
CA VAL A 273 -25.27 15.06 -3.03
C VAL A 273 -24.86 13.81 -3.81
N ALA A 274 -24.62 13.96 -5.11
CA ALA A 274 -24.12 12.87 -5.95
C ALA A 274 -22.76 12.32 -5.45
N ASP A 275 -21.85 13.21 -5.03
CA ASP A 275 -20.55 12.81 -4.45
C ASP A 275 -20.72 12.02 -3.13
N LEU A 276 -21.64 12.43 -2.26
CA LEU A 276 -21.94 11.70 -1.02
C LEU A 276 -22.54 10.31 -1.29
N ILE A 277 -23.43 10.18 -2.28
CA ILE A 277 -23.97 8.89 -2.70
C ILE A 277 -22.82 7.99 -3.19
N ASN A 278 -21.95 8.49 -4.07
CA ASN A 278 -20.79 7.74 -4.53
C ASN A 278 -19.83 7.37 -3.39
N ASN A 279 -19.61 8.26 -2.43
CA ASN A 279 -18.78 7.98 -1.25
C ASN A 279 -19.40 6.89 -0.36
N SER A 280 -20.73 6.87 -0.20
CA SER A 280 -21.43 5.81 0.53
C SER A 280 -21.18 4.43 -0.10
N LEU A 281 -21.22 4.33 -1.43
CA LEU A 281 -20.94 3.09 -2.15
C LEU A 281 -19.50 2.63 -1.97
N ARG A 282 -18.54 3.56 -1.91
CA ARG A 282 -17.13 3.22 -1.59
C ARG A 282 -16.99 2.66 -0.18
N ARG A 283 -17.67 3.25 0.83
CA ARG A 283 -17.68 2.71 2.20
C ARG A 283 -18.34 1.33 2.26
N LYS A 284 -19.44 1.13 1.54
CA LYS A 284 -20.09 -0.18 1.42
C LYS A 284 -19.15 -1.21 0.82
N HIS A 285 -18.44 -0.87 -0.26
CA HIS A 285 -17.47 -1.76 -0.89
C HIS A 285 -16.34 -2.18 0.07
N GLN A 286 -16.02 -1.34 1.05
CA GLN A 286 -15.04 -1.63 2.11
C GLN A 286 -15.62 -2.37 3.32
N GLY A 287 -16.91 -2.75 3.30
CA GLY A 287 -17.61 -3.38 4.43
C GLY A 287 -17.90 -2.44 5.60
N ARG A 288 -17.86 -1.12 5.40
CA ARG A 288 -18.10 -0.10 6.44
C ARG A 288 -19.53 0.44 6.34
N TYR A 289 -20.51 -0.37 6.77
CA TYR A 289 -21.93 -0.09 6.52
C TYR A 289 -22.49 1.10 7.32
N ASP A 290 -22.15 1.25 8.60
CA ASP A 290 -22.54 2.42 9.40
C ASP A 290 -22.06 3.74 8.78
N ASP A 291 -20.78 3.77 8.37
CA ASP A 291 -20.15 4.86 7.64
C ASP A 291 -20.89 5.19 6.33
N ALA A 292 -21.27 4.15 5.59
CA ALA A 292 -21.98 4.28 4.33
C ALA A 292 -23.37 4.89 4.53
N VAL A 293 -24.13 4.40 5.51
CA VAL A 293 -25.46 4.91 5.86
C VAL A 293 -25.41 6.35 6.36
N ALA A 294 -24.39 6.73 7.15
CA ALA A 294 -24.22 8.12 7.59
C ALA A 294 -24.06 9.10 6.41
N ARG A 295 -23.39 8.69 5.34
CA ARG A 295 -23.21 9.50 4.11
C ARG A 295 -24.51 9.62 3.31
N LEU A 296 -25.30 8.56 3.22
CA LEU A 296 -26.63 8.61 2.60
C LEU A 296 -27.54 9.56 3.36
N TYR A 297 -27.54 9.51 4.70
CA TYR A 297 -28.29 10.46 5.53
C TYR A 297 -27.88 11.91 5.24
N ARG A 298 -26.57 12.18 5.24
CA ARG A 298 -26.07 13.53 4.95
C ARG A 298 -26.44 13.97 3.53
N ALA A 299 -26.43 13.07 2.55
CA ALA A 299 -26.85 13.35 1.19
C ALA A 299 -28.33 13.78 1.14
N THR A 300 -29.22 13.06 1.85
CA THR A 300 -30.64 13.38 1.92
C THR A 300 -30.91 14.70 2.63
N GLU A 301 -30.26 14.95 3.76
CA GLU A 301 -30.39 16.24 4.46
C GLU A 301 -29.85 17.40 3.64
N MET A 302 -28.70 17.22 2.98
CA MET A 302 -28.08 18.24 2.14
C MET A 302 -28.94 18.58 0.93
N PHE A 303 -29.65 17.61 0.35
CA PHE A 303 -30.58 17.87 -0.76
C PHE A 303 -31.67 18.86 -0.32
N GLY A 304 -32.33 18.61 0.82
CA GLY A 304 -33.35 19.54 1.33
C GLY A 304 -32.80 20.93 1.64
N GLN A 305 -31.59 21.01 2.23
CA GLN A 305 -30.91 22.27 2.50
C GLN A 305 -30.59 23.05 1.22
N ILE A 306 -30.11 22.38 0.17
CA ILE A 306 -29.83 23.02 -1.13
C ILE A 306 -31.13 23.53 -1.76
N ALA A 307 -32.24 22.79 -1.67
CA ALA A 307 -33.52 23.25 -2.18
C ALA A 307 -34.02 24.51 -1.47
N LEU A 308 -33.93 24.57 -0.13
CA LEU A 308 -34.29 25.75 0.66
C LEU A 308 -33.45 26.98 0.29
N ASP A 309 -32.13 26.80 0.21
CA ASP A 309 -31.20 27.87 -0.13
C ASP A 309 -31.45 28.39 -1.55
N ARG A 310 -31.46 27.49 -2.54
CA ARG A 310 -31.53 27.86 -3.95
C ARG A 310 -32.88 28.48 -4.34
N ASP A 311 -33.99 27.91 -3.86
CA ASP A 311 -35.33 28.26 -4.34
C ASP A 311 -36.06 29.27 -3.43
N PHE A 312 -35.59 29.43 -2.19
CA PHE A 312 -36.20 30.34 -1.21
C PHE A 312 -35.18 31.28 -0.52
N ASN A 313 -33.89 31.22 -0.87
CA ASN A 313 -32.82 32.01 -0.25
C ASN A 313 -32.70 31.76 1.27
N LEU A 314 -32.95 30.52 1.68
CA LEU A 314 -32.85 30.07 3.07
C LEU A 314 -31.62 29.17 3.25
N ASP A 315 -30.46 29.78 3.45
CA ASP A 315 -29.21 29.06 3.69
C ASP A 315 -29.25 28.24 5.00
N PRO A 316 -28.37 27.25 5.24
CA PRO A 316 -28.44 26.40 6.44
C PRO A 316 -28.41 27.10 7.81
N ASN A 317 -28.12 28.40 7.89
CA ASN A 317 -28.13 29.23 9.08
C ASN A 317 -29.23 30.30 9.09
N PHE A 318 -30.23 30.19 8.20
CA PHE A 318 -31.33 31.15 8.10
C PHE A 318 -32.02 31.40 9.44
N THR A 319 -32.51 32.62 9.60
CA THR A 319 -33.24 33.10 10.78
C THR A 319 -34.75 33.01 10.59
N ILE A 320 -35.49 33.12 11.69
CA ILE A 320 -36.95 33.11 11.60
C ILE A 320 -37.48 34.35 10.84
N GLU A 321 -36.73 35.44 10.85
CA GLU A 321 -37.00 36.65 10.07
C GLU A 321 -36.82 36.41 8.56
N ASP A 322 -35.80 35.67 8.16
CA ASP A 322 -35.60 35.27 6.75
C ASP A 322 -36.79 34.44 6.26
N LEU A 323 -37.22 33.45 7.05
CA LEU A 323 -38.40 32.64 6.71
C LEU A 323 -39.69 33.47 6.69
N SER A 324 -39.83 34.43 7.60
CA SER A 324 -41.00 35.34 7.63
C SER A 324 -41.10 36.22 6.39
N THR A 325 -39.95 36.55 5.78
CA THR A 325 -39.86 37.29 4.51
C THR A 325 -40.32 36.44 3.33
N VAL A 326 -40.04 35.13 3.35
CA VAL A 326 -40.52 34.18 2.34
C VAL A 326 -42.02 33.91 2.51
N ASN A 327 -42.45 33.55 3.71
CA ASN A 327 -43.86 33.29 4.04
C ASN A 327 -44.12 33.49 5.54
N THR A 328 -44.84 34.56 5.87
CA THR A 328 -45.12 34.94 7.26
C THR A 328 -46.02 33.95 8.00
N GLU A 329 -46.98 33.31 7.32
CA GLU A 329 -47.85 32.33 7.98
C GLU A 329 -47.08 31.04 8.30
N VAL A 330 -46.31 30.53 7.34
CA VAL A 330 -45.45 29.36 7.55
C VAL A 330 -44.45 29.62 8.68
N ALA A 331 -43.84 30.81 8.74
CA ALA A 331 -42.88 31.14 9.79
C ALA A 331 -43.43 30.97 11.22
N LYS A 332 -44.74 31.21 11.44
CA LYS A 332 -45.37 31.02 12.76
C LYS A 332 -45.28 29.58 13.24
N ASP A 333 -45.45 28.61 12.34
CA ASP A 333 -45.42 27.18 12.66
C ASP A 333 -44.01 26.69 13.00
N TYR A 334 -42.97 27.45 12.63
CA TYR A 334 -41.57 27.09 12.85
C TYR A 334 -40.89 27.83 14.02
N GLN A 335 -41.63 28.65 14.78
CA GLN A 335 -41.12 29.37 15.96
C GLN A 335 -40.51 28.44 17.03
N GLY A 336 -41.06 27.22 17.20
CA GLY A 336 -40.51 26.23 18.15
C GLY A 336 -39.12 25.68 17.80
N PHE A 337 -38.63 25.92 16.57
CA PHE A 337 -37.32 25.48 16.10
C PHE A 337 -36.24 26.56 16.19
N VAL A 338 -36.60 27.75 16.68
CA VAL A 338 -35.66 28.84 16.90
C VAL A 338 -34.68 28.49 18.02
N ARG A 339 -33.41 28.84 17.82
CA ARG A 339 -32.30 28.66 18.76
C ARG A 339 -31.61 30.00 19.01
N SER A 340 -30.49 29.97 19.73
CA SER A 340 -29.70 31.16 20.06
C SER A 340 -29.42 32.00 18.81
N GLY A 341 -29.74 33.30 18.88
CA GLY A 341 -29.50 34.25 17.79
C GLY A 341 -30.53 34.22 16.66
N GLY A 342 -31.76 33.71 16.90
CA GLY A 342 -32.86 33.74 15.93
C GLY A 342 -32.78 32.66 14.84
N ARG A 343 -31.73 31.83 14.86
CA ARG A 343 -31.53 30.76 13.87
C ARG A 343 -32.54 29.65 14.00
N VAL A 344 -33.02 29.15 12.88
CA VAL A 344 -33.95 28.01 12.82
C VAL A 344 -33.15 26.73 12.59
N LEU A 345 -33.20 25.78 13.53
CA LEU A 345 -32.49 24.49 13.39
C LEU A 345 -33.48 23.36 13.09
N LEU A 346 -33.40 22.84 11.87
CA LEU A 346 -34.27 21.75 11.39
C LEU A 346 -33.46 20.48 11.16
N GLY A 347 -33.97 19.36 11.68
CA GLY A 347 -33.55 18.03 11.22
C GLY A 347 -34.26 17.64 9.92
N LEU A 348 -33.84 16.55 9.29
CA LEU A 348 -34.32 16.09 7.98
C LEU A 348 -35.86 16.17 7.83
N ASP A 349 -36.60 15.58 8.77
CA ASP A 349 -38.07 15.56 8.69
C ASP A 349 -38.69 16.96 8.63
N LYS A 350 -38.14 17.89 9.40
CA LYS A 350 -38.64 19.26 9.45
C LYS A 350 -38.16 20.12 8.29
N THR A 351 -36.97 19.86 7.76
CA THR A 351 -36.50 20.47 6.50
C THR A 351 -37.44 20.17 5.34
N TYR A 352 -37.85 18.90 5.18
CA TYR A 352 -38.76 18.53 4.10
C TYR A 352 -40.22 18.90 4.39
N SER A 353 -40.63 18.95 5.65
CA SER A 353 -41.94 19.53 6.02
C SER A 353 -42.00 21.00 5.60
N LEU A 354 -40.93 21.77 5.87
CA LEU A 354 -40.87 23.18 5.47
C LEU A 354 -40.94 23.33 3.95
N LEU A 355 -40.21 22.51 3.20
CA LEU A 355 -40.30 22.48 1.73
C LEU A 355 -41.73 22.20 1.26
N PHE A 356 -42.47 21.33 1.94
CA PHE A 356 -43.87 21.05 1.60
C PHE A 356 -44.76 22.26 1.89
N ASP A 357 -44.61 22.89 3.06
CA ASP A 357 -45.38 24.06 3.48
C ASP A 357 -45.12 25.27 2.56
N LEU A 358 -43.92 25.35 1.97
CA LEU A 358 -43.55 26.33 0.96
C LEU A 358 -43.95 25.94 -0.49
N GLY A 359 -44.64 24.81 -0.67
CA GLY A 359 -45.13 24.35 -1.98
C GLY A 359 -44.04 23.81 -2.92
N HIS A 360 -42.92 23.34 -2.39
CA HIS A 360 -41.81 22.81 -3.18
C HIS A 360 -42.00 21.31 -3.49
N VAL A 361 -41.71 20.91 -4.74
CA VAL A 361 -41.89 19.53 -5.24
C VAL A 361 -41.18 18.47 -4.39
N ALA A 362 -39.97 18.76 -3.89
CA ALA A 362 -39.24 17.83 -3.03
C ALA A 362 -39.95 17.58 -1.68
N GLY A 363 -40.68 18.59 -1.16
CA GLY A 363 -41.52 18.43 0.03
C GLY A 363 -42.75 17.56 -0.25
N GLU A 364 -43.42 17.76 -1.39
CA GLU A 364 -44.54 16.92 -1.82
C GLU A 364 -44.13 15.45 -1.99
N MET A 365 -42.97 15.22 -2.62
CA MET A 365 -42.38 13.90 -2.77
C MET A 365 -42.05 13.27 -1.42
N TYR A 366 -41.46 14.05 -0.51
CA TYR A 366 -41.15 13.58 0.83
C TYR A 366 -42.42 13.15 1.55
N GLN A 367 -43.52 13.92 1.49
CA GLN A 367 -44.77 13.54 2.15
C GLN A 367 -45.30 12.17 1.68
N LYS A 368 -45.17 11.85 0.39
CA LYS A 368 -45.57 10.55 -0.18
C LYS A 368 -44.72 9.39 0.36
N GLU A 369 -43.43 9.61 0.55
CA GLU A 369 -42.46 8.58 1.00
C GLU A 369 -42.09 8.68 2.49
N ARG A 370 -42.67 9.63 3.24
CA ARG A 370 -42.24 10.06 4.58
C ARG A 370 -42.08 8.88 5.53
N LYS A 371 -43.06 7.98 5.57
CA LYS A 371 -43.03 6.80 6.45
C LYS A 371 -41.85 5.88 6.14
N ARG A 372 -41.52 5.66 4.86
CA ARG A 372 -40.39 4.82 4.45
C ARG A 372 -39.06 5.48 4.79
N VAL A 373 -38.94 6.78 4.51
CA VAL A 373 -37.72 7.54 4.84
C VAL A 373 -37.48 7.56 6.36
N LEU A 374 -38.52 7.83 7.17
CA LEU A 374 -38.42 7.80 8.63
C LEU A 374 -38.08 6.40 9.18
N ASN A 375 -38.60 5.34 8.58
CA ASN A 375 -38.25 3.97 9.00
C ASN A 375 -36.76 3.65 8.70
N ALA A 376 -36.26 4.08 7.54
CA ALA A 376 -34.84 3.96 7.21
C ALA A 376 -33.96 4.80 8.16
N LEU A 377 -34.43 5.97 8.59
CA LEU A 377 -33.78 6.79 9.61
C LEU A 377 -33.69 6.10 10.98
N ALA A 378 -34.74 5.40 11.39
CA ALA A 378 -34.76 4.68 12.65
C ALA A 378 -33.66 3.61 12.70
N ARG A 379 -33.37 2.93 11.58
CA ARG A 379 -32.27 1.95 11.50
C ARG A 379 -30.91 2.60 11.78
N ARG A 380 -30.63 3.76 11.19
CA ARG A 380 -29.41 4.54 11.49
C ARG A 380 -29.35 4.95 12.95
N ASN A 381 -30.43 5.49 13.51
CA ASN A 381 -30.43 5.98 14.89
C ASN A 381 -30.14 4.87 15.91
N ASN A 382 -30.58 3.64 15.61
CA ASN A 382 -30.33 2.47 16.44
C ASN A 382 -28.94 1.83 16.21
N SER A 383 -28.14 2.37 15.30
CA SER A 383 -26.81 1.85 15.02
C SER A 383 -25.75 2.40 15.99
N ILE A 384 -24.64 1.68 16.11
CA ILE A 384 -23.53 1.99 17.03
C ILE A 384 -22.87 3.35 16.77
N LEU A 385 -22.85 3.82 15.51
CA LEU A 385 -22.27 5.13 15.15
C LEU A 385 -23.29 6.29 15.24
N ALA A 386 -24.49 6.05 15.79
CA ALA A 386 -25.46 7.08 16.09
C ALA A 386 -25.83 7.08 17.58
N HIS A 387 -26.95 6.46 17.96
CA HIS A 387 -27.45 6.46 19.34
C HIS A 387 -27.73 5.06 19.89
N GLY A 388 -27.52 3.99 19.10
CA GLY A 388 -27.71 2.62 19.53
C GLY A 388 -26.41 1.88 19.82
N SER A 389 -26.47 0.56 19.82
CA SER A 389 -25.36 -0.32 20.25
C SER A 389 -25.02 -1.45 19.26
N VAL A 390 -25.74 -1.54 18.13
CA VAL A 390 -25.61 -2.65 17.16
C VAL A 390 -25.02 -2.12 15.84
N PRO A 391 -24.00 -2.77 15.26
CA PRO A 391 -23.46 -2.38 13.95
C PRO A 391 -24.43 -2.77 12.81
N LEU A 392 -24.41 -2.01 11.72
CA LEU A 392 -25.24 -2.29 10.55
C LEU A 392 -24.64 -3.40 9.68
N THR A 393 -25.52 -4.17 9.03
CA THR A 393 -25.14 -5.20 8.05
C THR A 393 -25.21 -4.68 6.61
N GLU A 394 -24.75 -5.48 5.64
CA GLU A 394 -24.92 -5.19 4.21
C GLU A 394 -26.40 -5.06 3.82
N ASN A 395 -27.26 -5.92 4.38
CA ASN A 395 -28.70 -5.87 4.11
C ASN A 395 -29.32 -4.58 4.64
N ASP A 396 -28.93 -4.15 5.85
CA ASP A 396 -29.39 -2.87 6.40
C ASP A 396 -28.97 -1.69 5.51
N PHE A 397 -27.72 -1.69 5.02
CA PHE A 397 -27.28 -0.69 4.06
C PHE A 397 -28.12 -0.72 2.78
N GLN A 398 -28.34 -1.90 2.20
CA GLN A 398 -29.05 -2.02 0.92
C GLN A 398 -30.48 -1.49 1.02
N GLU A 399 -31.20 -1.83 2.09
CA GLU A 399 -32.54 -1.31 2.35
C GLU A 399 -32.56 0.22 2.47
N VAL A 400 -31.63 0.79 3.23
CA VAL A 400 -31.53 2.26 3.39
C VAL A 400 -31.14 2.93 2.08
N TYR A 401 -30.18 2.36 1.34
CA TYR A 401 -29.74 2.84 0.03
C TYR A 401 -30.91 2.89 -0.95
N ASP A 402 -31.67 1.80 -1.07
CA ASP A 402 -32.80 1.72 -2.00
C ASP A 402 -33.88 2.75 -1.69
N ILE A 403 -34.14 3.03 -0.41
CA ILE A 403 -35.13 4.04 0.00
C ILE A 403 -34.60 5.45 -0.27
N PHE A 404 -33.40 5.80 0.21
CA PHE A 404 -32.88 7.16 0.13
C PHE A 404 -32.48 7.54 -1.29
N VAL A 405 -31.80 6.67 -2.02
CA VAL A 405 -31.35 6.96 -3.39
C VAL A 405 -32.54 7.03 -4.34
N ARG A 406 -33.55 6.15 -4.19
CA ARG A 406 -34.79 6.27 -4.97
C ARG A 406 -35.48 7.60 -4.71
N PHE A 407 -35.66 7.97 -3.44
CA PHE A 407 -36.25 9.25 -3.07
C PHE A 407 -35.51 10.44 -3.68
N LEU A 408 -34.17 10.48 -3.53
CA LEU A 408 -33.33 11.55 -4.07
C LEU A 408 -33.39 11.63 -5.60
N LYS A 409 -33.32 10.48 -6.28
CA LYS A 409 -33.44 10.41 -7.75
C LYS A 409 -34.79 10.92 -8.21
N SER A 410 -35.89 10.50 -7.60
CA SER A 410 -37.22 10.98 -7.99
C SER A 410 -37.41 12.48 -7.74
N CYS A 411 -36.86 13.03 -6.65
CA CYS A 411 -36.84 14.49 -6.44
C CYS A 411 -36.06 15.21 -7.54
N ALA A 412 -34.85 14.74 -7.85
CA ALA A 412 -34.00 15.34 -8.87
C ALA A 412 -34.63 15.26 -10.28
N GLU A 413 -35.19 14.10 -10.64
CA GLU A 413 -35.92 13.88 -11.90
C GLU A 413 -37.10 14.86 -12.03
N SER A 414 -37.89 15.04 -10.97
CA SER A 414 -39.01 16.00 -10.94
C SER A 414 -38.57 17.46 -11.11
N MET A 415 -37.30 17.75 -10.82
CA MET A 415 -36.69 19.07 -10.96
C MET A 415 -35.88 19.21 -12.27
N GLY A 416 -35.86 18.17 -13.12
CA GLY A 416 -35.07 18.16 -14.36
C GLY A 416 -33.55 18.08 -14.13
N ILE A 417 -33.11 17.52 -13.02
CA ILE A 417 -31.70 17.45 -12.61
C ILE A 417 -31.24 15.99 -12.56
N ALA A 418 -30.05 15.72 -13.11
CA ALA A 418 -29.40 14.43 -12.97
C ALA A 418 -28.59 14.35 -11.66
N LEU A 419 -28.62 13.20 -10.97
CA LEU A 419 -27.78 12.95 -9.79
C LEU A 419 -26.62 11.97 -10.05
N ASP A 420 -26.37 11.65 -11.32
CA ASP A 420 -25.38 10.64 -11.67
C ASP A 420 -24.01 11.28 -11.88
N HIS A 421 -23.08 10.99 -10.96
CA HIS A 421 -21.66 11.32 -11.10
C HIS A 421 -20.85 10.05 -11.31
N ARG A 422 -19.76 10.17 -12.07
CA ARG A 422 -18.78 9.09 -12.23
C ARG A 422 -18.20 8.75 -10.86
N GLN A 423 -18.08 7.45 -10.60
CA GLN A 423 -17.39 6.97 -9.40
C GLN A 423 -15.88 7.26 -9.52
N LEU A 424 -15.21 7.45 -8.39
CA LEU A 424 -13.76 7.63 -8.35
C LEU A 424 -13.02 6.44 -8.99
N PRO A 425 -11.80 6.64 -9.52
CA PRO A 425 -11.08 5.58 -10.22
C PRO A 425 -10.62 4.47 -9.29
N THR A 426 -10.55 3.25 -9.80
CA THR A 426 -10.01 2.08 -9.09
C THR A 426 -8.64 1.71 -9.68
N GLU A 427 -8.35 0.42 -9.82
CA GLU A 427 -7.09 -0.12 -10.34
C GLU A 427 -6.73 0.35 -11.76
N TRP A 428 -7.70 0.77 -12.58
CA TRP A 428 -7.43 1.24 -13.93
C TRP A 428 -6.56 2.51 -13.93
N LEU A 429 -6.45 3.22 -12.81
CA LEU A 429 -5.53 4.35 -12.63
C LEU A 429 -4.06 3.95 -12.84
N LEU A 430 -3.73 2.68 -12.66
CA LEU A 430 -2.41 2.10 -12.93
C LEU A 430 -2.18 1.82 -14.42
N ASN A 431 -3.27 1.68 -15.19
CA ASN A 431 -3.21 1.46 -16.63
C ASN A 431 -3.16 2.81 -17.34
N THR A 432 -2.11 3.60 -17.11
CA THR A 432 -1.78 4.67 -18.06
C THR A 432 -1.34 4.00 -19.33
N LYS A 433 -2.20 4.05 -20.36
CA LYS A 433 -1.82 3.67 -21.72
C LYS A 433 -0.55 4.43 -22.11
N GLU A 434 0.40 3.71 -22.68
CA GLU A 434 1.50 4.26 -23.49
C GLU A 434 0.95 5.14 -24.62
#